data_AF-A0A4P6U6R2-F1
#
_entry.id   AF-A0A4P6U6R2-F1
#
_cell.length_a   1.000
_cell.length_b   1.000
_cell.length_c   1.000
_cell.angle_alpha   90.00
_cell.angle_beta   90.00
_cell.angle_gamma   90.00
#
_symmetry.space_group_name_H-M   'P 1'
#
loop_
_entity.id
_entity.type
_entity.pdbx_description
1 polymer ?
#
loop_
_entity_poly.entity_id
_entity_poly.type
_entity_poly.pdbx_seq_one_letter_code
_entity_poly.pdbx_strand_id
1 'polypeptide(L)'
;MSAGAEVTSRIRGGTLTAVAAALPRVGTTVAVTGASMISMAPSLLPRSPLAQGVVTGLLAATGWGLAAAARRLARRTPDDAQDGRRIAAFALAAIVLLWATLAAHQWQSALRAAMHVPAIGPSHWVQVAFWAVVVCLTLFGFTRAVGTVARRLRLLRAVALAAVIVTAGYFATPSATAVAAQHFRDSNAVIDPTLGTGVPGSLIPWESIGAEGRIFIAGRTDSSSIRVYAGLDSASDVSSRAALAVQELERTGAFTRGHVVIVVPTGSGWIDGEAATGLERRFGGDTALVGMQYSYAPSWATFLFGRDSAEQSARALFTAVADHTARFPVDARPALHVYGQSLGSVGGSAIFDDAGDLRARTCSALWAGPPAGAVRQDGATVLANSSDPVVWWSPMLMVRPPELDHVRVDAPVPQWLPGVSFLQASVDMLFALDSPSGHGHRYGADQGARMADCD
;
A
#
# COMPACT_ATOMS: atom_id res chain seq x y z
N MET A 1 -21.31 22.05 -65.35
CA MET A 1 -21.35 21.62 -63.93
C MET A 1 -20.20 20.68 -63.51
N SER A 2 -19.12 20.50 -64.29
CA SER A 2 -18.05 19.53 -63.96
C SER A 2 -16.82 20.13 -63.24
N ALA A 3 -16.53 21.44 -63.41
CA ALA A 3 -15.32 22.06 -62.84
C ALA A 3 -15.44 22.39 -61.34
N GLY A 4 -16.67 22.64 -60.84
CA GLY A 4 -16.91 22.97 -59.43
C GLY A 4 -16.72 21.78 -58.47
N ALA A 5 -16.99 20.56 -58.94
CA ALA A 5 -16.84 19.33 -58.17
C ALA A 5 -15.36 18.91 -58.00
N GLU A 6 -14.51 19.20 -58.98
CA GLU A 6 -13.08 18.84 -58.95
C GLU A 6 -12.27 19.76 -58.03
N VAL A 7 -12.62 21.05 -57.96
CA VAL A 7 -12.00 22.02 -57.06
C VAL A 7 -12.40 21.78 -55.60
N THR A 8 -13.66 21.46 -55.32
CA THR A 8 -14.10 21.09 -53.95
C THR A 8 -13.50 19.77 -53.47
N SER A 9 -13.26 18.81 -54.38
CA SER A 9 -12.55 17.55 -54.07
C SER A 9 -11.07 17.78 -53.72
N ARG A 10 -10.34 18.62 -54.47
CA ARG A 10 -8.93 18.94 -54.16
C ARG A 10 -8.76 19.72 -52.84
N ILE A 11 -9.65 20.66 -52.54
CA ILE A 11 -9.60 21.43 -51.28
C ILE A 11 -9.91 20.53 -50.08
N ARG A 12 -10.92 19.63 -50.18
CA ARG A 12 -11.20 18.62 -49.14
C ARG A 12 -10.07 17.60 -49.01
N GLY A 13 -9.47 17.17 -50.11
CA GLY A 13 -8.33 16.24 -50.14
C GLY A 13 -7.07 16.82 -49.48
N GLY A 14 -6.78 18.11 -49.73
CA GLY A 14 -5.63 18.83 -49.15
C GLY A 14 -5.76 19.16 -47.65
N THR A 15 -6.98 19.43 -47.17
CA THR A 15 -7.22 19.68 -45.73
C THR A 15 -7.20 18.39 -44.91
N LEU A 16 -7.75 17.29 -45.43
CA LEU A 16 -7.73 15.99 -44.76
C LEU A 16 -6.31 15.40 -44.65
N THR A 17 -5.48 15.56 -45.66
CA THR A 17 -4.06 15.16 -45.64
C THR A 17 -3.24 16.00 -44.65
N ALA A 18 -3.48 17.31 -44.57
CA ALA A 18 -2.81 18.17 -43.58
C ALA A 18 -3.17 17.82 -42.12
N VAL A 19 -4.45 17.53 -41.85
CA VAL A 19 -4.91 17.07 -40.52
C VAL A 19 -4.32 15.69 -40.19
N ALA A 20 -4.31 14.76 -41.15
CA ALA A 20 -3.75 13.42 -40.95
C ALA A 20 -2.23 13.43 -40.67
N ALA A 21 -1.49 14.37 -41.25
CA ALA A 21 -0.06 14.54 -41.01
C ALA A 21 0.27 15.03 -39.59
N ALA A 22 -0.66 15.76 -38.95
CA ALA A 22 -0.51 16.21 -37.56
C ALA A 22 -0.89 15.13 -36.53
N LEU A 23 -1.61 14.08 -36.95
CA LEU A 23 -2.06 13.01 -36.06
C LEU A 23 -0.95 11.98 -35.76
N PRO A 24 -0.96 11.38 -34.55
CA PRO A 24 -0.07 10.27 -34.25
C PRO A 24 -0.28 9.11 -35.22
N ARG A 25 0.79 8.35 -35.48
CA ARG A 25 0.71 7.09 -36.22
C ARG A 25 -0.21 6.12 -35.50
N VAL A 26 -0.91 5.27 -36.27
CA VAL A 26 -1.87 4.27 -35.75
C VAL A 26 -1.30 3.47 -34.57
N GLY A 27 -0.11 2.89 -34.70
CA GLY A 27 0.50 2.10 -33.62
C GLY A 27 0.78 2.91 -32.34
N THR A 28 1.07 4.21 -32.45
CA THR A 28 1.19 5.08 -31.28
C THR A 28 -0.18 5.32 -30.65
N THR A 29 -1.19 5.65 -31.46
CA THR A 29 -2.55 5.87 -31.00
C THR A 29 -3.07 4.65 -30.25
N VAL A 30 -2.94 3.45 -30.85
CA VAL A 30 -3.37 2.18 -30.24
C VAL A 30 -2.65 1.92 -28.91
N ALA A 31 -1.32 2.07 -28.87
CA ALA A 31 -0.55 1.79 -27.66
C ALA A 31 -0.88 2.75 -26.50
N VAL A 32 -1.04 4.05 -26.80
CA VAL A 32 -1.40 5.06 -25.79
C VAL A 32 -2.83 4.85 -25.32
N THR A 33 -3.78 4.61 -26.23
CA THR A 33 -5.18 4.33 -25.88
C THR A 33 -5.28 3.08 -25.02
N GLY A 34 -4.62 1.98 -25.39
CA GLY A 34 -4.61 0.75 -24.59
C GLY A 34 -4.03 0.95 -23.19
N ALA A 35 -2.91 1.68 -23.08
CA ALA A 35 -2.32 1.99 -21.78
C ALA A 35 -3.22 2.88 -20.91
N SER A 36 -3.89 3.86 -21.51
CA SER A 36 -4.88 4.69 -20.81
C SER A 36 -6.10 3.88 -20.38
N MET A 37 -6.58 2.92 -21.19
CA MET A 37 -7.66 2.01 -20.79
C MET A 37 -7.27 1.16 -19.59
N ILE A 38 -6.05 0.62 -19.57
CA ILE A 38 -5.51 -0.10 -18.41
C ILE A 38 -5.52 0.79 -17.17
N SER A 39 -5.17 2.08 -17.30
CA SER A 39 -5.23 3.04 -16.20
C SER A 39 -6.64 3.27 -15.68
N MET A 40 -7.64 3.27 -16.56
CA MET A 40 -9.06 3.51 -16.26
C MET A 40 -9.80 2.24 -15.80
N ALA A 41 -9.11 1.10 -15.73
CA ALA A 41 -9.70 -0.13 -15.24
C ALA A 41 -10.19 0.02 -13.78
N PRO A 42 -11.20 -0.76 -13.37
CA PRO A 42 -11.72 -0.76 -12.00
C PRO A 42 -10.62 -0.85 -10.94
N SER A 43 -10.59 0.11 -10.02
CA SER A 43 -9.71 0.16 -8.84
C SER A 43 -10.41 -0.37 -7.59
N LEU A 44 -9.66 -0.68 -6.54
CA LEU A 44 -10.22 -1.09 -5.25
C LEU A 44 -10.62 0.11 -4.39
N LEU A 45 -9.89 1.23 -4.55
CA LEU A 45 -10.12 2.45 -3.78
C LEU A 45 -10.52 3.64 -4.68
N PRO A 46 -11.30 4.61 -4.15
CA PRO A 46 -11.49 5.91 -4.78
C PRO A 46 -10.13 6.61 -4.94
N ARG A 47 -9.84 7.09 -6.14
CA ARG A 47 -8.58 7.81 -6.41
C ARG A 47 -8.78 9.31 -6.47
N SER A 48 -7.81 10.04 -5.96
CA SER A 48 -7.73 11.49 -6.18
C SER A 48 -7.44 11.80 -7.66
N PRO A 49 -7.82 12.98 -8.17
CA PRO A 49 -7.52 13.33 -9.57
C PRO A 49 -6.01 13.38 -9.85
N LEU A 50 -5.19 13.73 -8.85
CA LEU A 50 -3.74 13.68 -8.94
C LEU A 50 -3.25 12.24 -9.11
N ALA A 51 -3.65 11.32 -8.22
CA ALA A 51 -3.20 9.93 -8.27
C ALA A 51 -3.58 9.26 -9.59
N GLN A 52 -4.84 9.40 -10.01
CA GLN A 52 -5.31 8.84 -11.28
C GLN A 52 -4.61 9.49 -12.48
N GLY A 53 -4.40 10.81 -12.47
CA GLY A 53 -3.71 11.53 -13.53
C GLY A 53 -2.24 11.10 -13.68
N VAL A 54 -1.53 10.92 -12.56
CA VAL A 54 -0.15 10.42 -12.57
C VAL A 54 -0.06 9.03 -13.18
N VAL A 55 -0.89 8.09 -12.71
CA VAL A 55 -0.89 6.70 -13.24
C VAL A 55 -1.23 6.69 -14.74
N THR A 56 -2.22 7.47 -15.16
CA THR A 56 -2.61 7.60 -16.57
C THR A 56 -1.45 8.13 -17.40
N GLY A 57 -0.77 9.19 -16.92
CA GLY A 57 0.38 9.78 -17.60
C GLY A 57 1.57 8.83 -17.71
N LEU A 58 1.89 8.09 -16.64
CA LEU A 58 2.97 7.09 -16.62
C LEU A 58 2.71 5.95 -17.62
N LEU A 59 1.48 5.42 -17.65
CA LEU A 59 1.09 4.34 -18.55
C LEU A 59 1.04 4.83 -20.01
N ALA A 60 0.45 6.00 -20.27
CA ALA A 60 0.43 6.60 -21.60
C ALA A 60 1.85 6.85 -22.14
N ALA A 61 2.75 7.39 -21.31
CA ALA A 61 4.16 7.58 -21.67
C ALA A 61 4.88 6.26 -21.96
N THR A 62 4.60 5.22 -21.17
CA THR A 62 5.11 3.85 -21.39
C THR A 62 4.61 3.29 -22.72
N GLY A 63 3.31 3.38 -23.00
CA GLY A 63 2.71 2.95 -24.27
C GLY A 63 3.31 3.68 -25.47
N TRP A 64 3.53 4.99 -25.34
CA TRP A 64 4.22 5.79 -26.35
C TRP A 64 5.67 5.34 -26.57
N GLY A 65 6.41 5.08 -25.48
CA GLY A 65 7.78 4.60 -25.51
C GLY A 65 7.91 3.23 -26.17
N LEU A 66 7.04 2.28 -25.82
CA LEU A 66 6.97 0.95 -26.43
C LEU A 66 6.66 1.03 -27.93
N ALA A 67 5.69 1.85 -28.32
CA ALA A 67 5.38 2.08 -29.73
C ALA A 67 6.58 2.68 -30.48
N ALA A 68 7.34 3.59 -29.85
CA ALA A 68 8.55 4.16 -30.44
C ALA A 68 9.69 3.13 -30.57
N ALA A 69 9.88 2.27 -29.56
CA ALA A 69 10.89 1.21 -29.58
C ALA A 69 10.57 0.14 -30.64
N ALA A 70 9.33 -0.33 -30.69
CA ALA A 70 8.86 -1.30 -31.68
C ALA A 70 9.10 -0.79 -33.12
N ARG A 71 8.88 0.51 -33.37
CA ARG A 71 9.17 1.13 -34.67
C ARG A 71 10.65 1.18 -35.02
N ARG A 72 11.54 1.36 -34.04
CA ARG A 72 12.99 1.35 -34.29
C ARG A 72 13.47 -0.05 -34.65
N LEU A 73 12.84 -1.08 -34.09
CA LEU A 73 13.18 -2.48 -34.32
C LEU A 73 12.56 -3.04 -35.61
N ALA A 74 11.36 -2.58 -35.98
CA ALA A 74 10.71 -2.93 -37.23
C ALA A 74 11.50 -2.36 -38.43
N ARG A 75 12.11 -3.23 -39.25
CA ARG A 75 12.73 -2.84 -40.52
C ARG A 75 11.64 -2.28 -41.43
N ARG A 76 11.88 -1.09 -42.00
CA ARG A 76 10.94 -0.23 -42.74
C ARG A 76 9.84 -0.98 -43.52
N THR A 77 8.58 -0.57 -43.35
CA THR A 77 7.51 -0.74 -44.35
C THR A 77 7.15 0.63 -44.96
N PRO A 78 6.88 0.73 -46.27
CA PRO A 78 6.53 2.00 -46.95
C PRO A 78 5.23 2.64 -46.41
N ASP A 79 5.14 3.97 -46.50
CA ASP A 79 4.16 4.83 -45.78
C ASP A 79 3.04 5.41 -46.67
N ASP A 80 2.58 4.69 -47.71
CA ASP A 80 1.76 5.30 -48.79
C ASP A 80 0.23 5.07 -48.75
N ALA A 81 -0.36 4.75 -47.59
CA ALA A 81 -1.83 4.70 -47.45
C ALA A 81 -2.33 4.92 -46.01
N GLN A 82 -1.67 5.78 -45.23
CA GLN A 82 -1.92 5.87 -43.78
C GLN A 82 -2.86 7.00 -43.33
N ASP A 83 -3.14 8.03 -44.13
CA ASP A 83 -3.84 9.21 -43.64
C ASP A 83 -5.27 8.93 -43.16
N GLY A 84 -6.06 8.20 -43.98
CA GLY A 84 -7.39 7.75 -43.58
C GLY A 84 -7.37 6.80 -42.37
N ARG A 85 -6.33 5.96 -42.27
CA ARG A 85 -6.16 5.03 -41.13
C ARG A 85 -5.76 5.75 -39.84
N ARG A 86 -4.96 6.81 -39.91
CA ARG A 86 -4.59 7.65 -38.76
C ARG A 86 -5.80 8.42 -38.23
N ILE A 87 -6.59 9.02 -39.12
CA ILE A 87 -7.84 9.68 -38.74
C ILE A 87 -8.81 8.67 -38.11
N ALA A 88 -9.03 7.51 -38.74
CA ALA A 88 -9.93 6.48 -38.20
C ALA A 88 -9.46 5.95 -36.84
N ALA A 89 -8.16 5.67 -36.69
CA ALA A 89 -7.59 5.22 -35.41
C ALA A 89 -7.72 6.28 -34.32
N PHE A 90 -7.51 7.55 -34.65
CA PHE A 90 -7.66 8.66 -33.70
C PHE A 90 -9.12 8.89 -33.29
N ALA A 91 -10.05 8.84 -34.25
CA ALA A 91 -11.48 8.94 -33.96
C ALA A 91 -11.96 7.78 -33.08
N LEU A 92 -11.53 6.55 -33.39
CA LEU A 92 -11.82 5.38 -32.56
C LEU A 92 -11.21 5.51 -31.17
N ALA A 93 -9.96 5.98 -31.06
CA ALA A 93 -9.32 6.24 -29.78
C ALA A 93 -10.09 7.25 -28.94
N ALA A 94 -10.60 8.33 -29.53
CA ALA A 94 -11.42 9.31 -28.82
C ALA A 94 -12.71 8.69 -28.27
N ILE A 95 -13.39 7.85 -29.07
CA ILE A 95 -14.61 7.14 -28.64
C ILE A 95 -14.30 6.18 -27.50
N VAL A 96 -13.24 5.38 -27.64
CA VAL A 96 -12.82 4.40 -26.63
C VAL A 96 -12.41 5.08 -25.32
N LEU A 97 -11.67 6.18 -25.38
CA LEU A 97 -11.29 6.95 -24.19
C LEU A 97 -12.48 7.63 -23.53
N LEU A 98 -13.43 8.14 -24.31
CA LEU A 98 -14.68 8.69 -23.76
C LEU A 98 -15.44 7.58 -23.01
N TRP A 99 -15.62 6.41 -23.63
CA TRP A 99 -16.28 5.28 -22.99
C TRP A 99 -15.54 4.83 -21.72
N ALA A 100 -14.22 4.67 -21.77
CA ALA A 100 -13.41 4.29 -20.61
C ALA A 100 -13.51 5.32 -19.48
N THR A 101 -13.56 6.62 -19.80
CA THR A 101 -13.74 7.69 -18.82
C THR A 101 -15.13 7.64 -18.16
N LEU A 102 -16.18 7.37 -18.94
CA LEU A 102 -17.54 7.22 -18.42
C LEU A 102 -17.68 5.98 -17.54
N ALA A 103 -17.09 4.85 -17.95
CA ALA A 103 -17.05 3.63 -17.16
C ALA A 103 -16.28 3.83 -15.85
N ALA A 104 -15.11 4.46 -15.92
CA ALA A 104 -14.32 4.80 -14.74
C ALA A 104 -15.06 5.80 -13.83
N HIS A 105 -15.82 6.74 -14.40
CA HIS A 105 -16.65 7.66 -13.62
C HIS A 105 -17.75 6.93 -12.84
N GLN A 106 -18.46 6.00 -13.48
CA GLN A 106 -19.44 5.18 -12.79
C GLN A 106 -18.80 4.34 -11.68
N TRP A 107 -17.67 3.69 -11.96
CA TRP A 107 -16.95 2.89 -10.98
C TRP A 107 -16.49 3.72 -9.77
N GLN A 108 -15.83 4.85 -10.04
CA GLN A 108 -15.36 5.79 -9.02
C GLN A 108 -16.52 6.40 -8.21
N SER A 109 -17.70 6.56 -8.81
CA SER A 109 -18.89 7.05 -8.10
C SER A 109 -19.50 5.96 -7.21
N ALA A 110 -19.53 4.71 -7.69
CA ALA A 110 -20.01 3.56 -6.92
C ALA A 110 -19.14 3.28 -5.69
N LEU A 111 -17.81 3.30 -5.84
CA LEU A 111 -16.88 3.18 -4.71
C LEU A 111 -17.10 4.30 -3.69
N ARG A 112 -17.23 5.55 -4.15
CA ARG A 112 -17.44 6.70 -3.26
C ARG A 112 -18.75 6.66 -2.51
N ALA A 113 -19.82 6.22 -3.18
CA ALA A 113 -21.11 6.01 -2.56
C ALA A 113 -21.06 4.92 -1.49
N ALA A 114 -20.42 3.79 -1.77
CA ALA A 114 -20.25 2.70 -0.80
C ALA A 114 -19.43 3.14 0.43
N MET A 115 -18.36 3.92 0.20
CA MET A 115 -17.47 4.40 1.26
C MET A 115 -17.93 5.72 1.90
N HIS A 116 -19.11 6.24 1.54
CA HIS A 116 -19.65 7.48 2.10
C HIS A 116 -18.69 8.70 1.99
N VAL A 117 -17.92 8.77 0.91
CA VAL A 117 -17.01 9.89 0.63
C VAL A 117 -17.56 10.81 -0.47
N PRO A 118 -17.10 12.08 -0.56
CA PRO A 118 -17.66 13.05 -1.50
C PRO A 118 -17.64 12.58 -2.97
N ALA A 119 -18.78 12.72 -3.64
CA ALA A 119 -18.94 12.39 -5.05
C ALA A 119 -18.03 13.23 -5.96
N ILE A 120 -17.72 12.70 -7.15
CA ILE A 120 -16.92 13.39 -8.17
C ILE A 120 -17.81 14.01 -9.25
N GLY A 121 -17.44 15.21 -9.69
CA GLY A 121 -18.03 15.86 -10.86
C GLY A 121 -17.08 15.89 -12.07
N PRO A 122 -17.46 16.55 -13.16
CA PRO A 122 -16.63 16.66 -14.37
C PRO A 122 -15.25 17.28 -14.13
N SER A 123 -15.13 18.18 -13.14
CA SER A 123 -13.87 18.82 -12.76
C SER A 123 -12.79 17.81 -12.33
N HIS A 124 -13.19 16.65 -11.82
CA HIS A 124 -12.27 15.56 -11.48
C HIS A 124 -11.49 15.10 -12.72
N TRP A 125 -12.21 14.80 -13.82
CA TRP A 125 -11.60 14.29 -15.05
C TRP A 125 -10.77 15.34 -15.79
N VAL A 126 -11.14 16.62 -15.69
CA VAL A 126 -10.32 17.73 -16.20
C VAL A 126 -8.97 17.77 -15.47
N GLN A 127 -8.97 17.60 -14.14
CA GLN A 127 -7.74 17.55 -13.36
C GLN A 127 -6.92 16.28 -13.65
N VAL A 128 -7.57 15.12 -13.82
CA VAL A 128 -6.89 13.88 -14.25
C VAL A 128 -6.17 14.09 -15.57
N ALA A 129 -6.85 14.67 -16.56
CA ALA A 129 -6.25 14.96 -17.87
C ALA A 129 -5.08 15.94 -17.75
N PHE A 130 -5.24 17.00 -16.95
CA PHE A 130 -4.17 17.96 -16.67
C PHE A 130 -2.91 17.27 -16.11
N TRP A 131 -3.04 16.49 -15.04
CA TRP A 131 -1.91 15.80 -14.42
C TRP A 131 -1.29 14.74 -15.32
N ALA A 132 -2.11 14.01 -16.10
CA ALA A 132 -1.61 13.05 -17.08
C ALA A 132 -0.76 13.73 -18.17
N VAL A 133 -1.18 14.90 -18.65
CA VAL A 133 -0.40 15.71 -19.60
C VAL A 133 0.89 16.21 -18.97
N VAL A 134 0.85 16.74 -17.75
CA VAL A 134 2.05 17.22 -17.02
C VAL A 134 3.07 16.09 -16.88
N VAL A 135 2.65 14.89 -16.45
CA VAL A 135 3.54 13.72 -16.32
C VAL A 135 4.10 13.30 -17.68
N CYS A 136 3.27 13.20 -18.72
CA CYS A 136 3.72 12.87 -20.07
C CYS A 136 4.78 13.85 -20.59
N LEU A 137 4.52 15.16 -20.47
CA LEU A 137 5.44 16.22 -20.90
C LEU A 137 6.74 16.21 -20.11
N THR A 138 6.67 15.94 -18.80
CA THR A 138 7.85 15.84 -17.93
C THR A 138 8.72 14.66 -18.34
N LEU A 139 8.15 13.47 -18.51
CA LEU A 139 8.87 12.28 -18.96
C LEU A 139 9.43 12.44 -20.37
N PHE A 140 8.69 13.09 -21.26
CA PHE A 140 9.13 13.42 -22.61
C PHE A 140 10.33 14.40 -22.59
N GLY A 141 10.24 15.48 -21.82
CA GLY A 141 11.32 16.44 -21.64
C GLY A 141 12.58 15.78 -21.09
N PHE A 142 12.41 14.93 -20.07
CA PHE A 142 13.51 14.16 -19.49
C PHE A 142 14.17 13.22 -20.51
N THR A 143 13.39 12.41 -21.24
CA THR A 143 13.94 11.51 -22.28
C THR A 143 14.63 12.27 -23.40
N ARG A 144 14.14 13.46 -23.79
CA ARG A 144 14.80 14.33 -24.77
C ARG A 144 16.10 14.94 -24.26
N ALA A 145 16.13 15.37 -23.00
CA ALA A 145 17.32 15.90 -22.35
C ALA A 145 18.41 14.82 -22.29
N VAL A 146 18.09 13.63 -21.75
CA VAL A 146 18.98 12.48 -21.68
C VAL A 146 19.47 12.08 -23.08
N GLY A 147 18.57 11.98 -24.07
CA GLY A 147 18.95 11.66 -25.45
C GLY A 147 19.80 12.74 -26.14
N THR A 148 19.73 13.99 -25.69
CA THR A 148 20.58 15.08 -26.22
C THR A 148 21.96 15.04 -25.58
N VAL A 149 22.03 14.85 -24.26
CA VAL A 149 23.29 14.64 -23.53
C VAL A 149 24.01 13.40 -24.05
N ALA A 150 23.31 12.28 -24.21
CA ALA A 150 23.86 11.02 -24.72
C ALA A 150 24.30 11.10 -26.19
N ARG A 151 23.77 12.01 -27.00
CA ARG A 151 24.27 12.27 -28.37
C ARG A 151 25.47 13.21 -28.39
N ARG A 152 25.55 14.15 -27.43
CA ARG A 152 26.70 15.06 -27.26
C ARG A 152 27.92 14.32 -26.68
N LEU A 153 27.68 13.33 -25.82
CA LEU A 153 28.69 12.39 -25.35
C LEU A 153 28.85 11.29 -26.40
N ARG A 154 30.04 11.12 -27.02
CA ARG A 154 30.30 10.01 -27.96
C ARG A 154 29.94 8.66 -27.29
N LEU A 155 29.50 7.65 -28.06
CA LEU A 155 28.99 6.36 -27.54
C LEU A 155 29.87 5.75 -26.42
N LEU A 156 31.19 5.83 -26.53
CA LEU A 156 32.15 5.39 -25.50
C LEU A 156 32.03 6.16 -24.18
N ARG A 157 31.78 7.47 -24.21
CA ARG A 157 31.54 8.30 -23.02
C ARG A 157 30.17 8.01 -22.41
N ALA A 158 29.17 7.65 -23.21
CA ALA A 158 27.86 7.23 -22.72
C ALA A 158 27.92 5.85 -22.04
N VAL A 159 28.69 4.90 -22.61
CA VAL A 159 28.95 3.59 -21.97
C VAL A 159 29.79 3.75 -20.70
N ALA A 160 30.85 4.57 -20.73
CA ALA A 160 31.64 4.88 -19.55
C ALA A 160 30.79 5.56 -18.46
N LEU A 161 29.92 6.51 -18.83
CA LEU A 161 29.00 7.15 -17.89
C LEU A 161 27.97 6.16 -17.33
N ALA A 162 27.43 5.26 -18.15
CA ALA A 162 26.52 4.21 -17.69
C ALA A 162 27.23 3.24 -16.73
N ALA A 163 28.45 2.83 -17.05
CA ALA A 163 29.28 2.00 -16.16
C ALA A 163 29.60 2.74 -14.85
N VAL A 164 29.91 4.04 -14.90
CA VAL A 164 30.11 4.89 -13.72
C VAL A 164 28.83 5.06 -12.92
N ILE A 165 27.66 5.23 -13.54
CA ILE A 165 26.37 5.31 -12.83
C ILE A 165 26.03 3.98 -12.18
N VAL A 166 26.27 2.84 -12.84
CA VAL A 166 26.06 1.51 -12.26
C VAL A 166 27.03 1.26 -11.11
N THR A 167 28.30 1.59 -11.28
CA THR A 167 29.35 1.41 -10.27
C THR A 167 29.12 2.36 -9.09
N ALA A 168 28.85 3.64 -9.35
CA ALA A 168 28.49 4.62 -8.34
C ALA A 168 27.17 4.23 -7.66
N GLY A 169 26.19 3.70 -8.38
CA GLY A 169 24.96 3.16 -7.81
C GLY A 169 25.23 2.00 -6.87
N TYR A 170 26.07 1.05 -7.27
CA TYR A 170 26.50 -0.08 -6.43
C TYR A 170 27.18 0.39 -5.14
N PHE A 171 28.12 1.33 -5.21
CA PHE A 171 28.81 1.88 -4.04
C PHE A 171 27.99 2.90 -3.24
N ALA A 172 27.04 3.59 -3.87
CA ALA A 172 26.12 4.51 -3.21
C ALA A 172 24.92 3.80 -2.60
N THR A 173 24.66 2.53 -2.92
CA THR A 173 23.55 1.78 -2.33
C THR A 173 23.71 1.65 -0.82
N PRO A 174 24.87 1.20 -0.26
CA PRO A 174 25.07 1.16 1.19
C PRO A 174 24.92 2.52 1.86
N SER A 175 25.44 3.60 1.25
CA SER A 175 25.34 4.95 1.83
C SER A 175 23.92 5.52 1.74
N ALA A 176 23.20 5.29 0.64
CA ALA A 176 21.80 5.65 0.50
C ALA A 176 20.92 4.87 1.48
N THR A 177 21.20 3.57 1.71
CA THR A 177 20.50 2.79 2.74
C THR A 177 20.80 3.29 4.14
N ALA A 178 22.05 3.70 4.42
CA ALA A 178 22.41 4.28 5.71
C ALA A 178 21.73 5.65 5.94
N VAL A 179 21.68 6.50 4.92
CA VAL A 179 20.97 7.79 4.95
C VAL A 179 19.47 7.59 5.14
N ALA A 180 18.87 6.64 4.41
CA ALA A 180 17.45 6.30 4.58
C ALA A 180 17.16 5.74 5.99
N ALA A 181 18.01 4.83 6.49
CA ALA A 181 17.89 4.31 7.84
C ALA A 181 18.03 5.40 8.91
N GLN A 182 18.94 6.37 8.70
CA GLN A 182 19.07 7.52 9.59
C GLN A 182 17.83 8.40 9.54
N HIS A 183 17.31 8.71 8.35
CA HIS A 183 16.08 9.50 8.21
C HIS A 183 14.89 8.84 8.91
N PHE A 184 14.76 7.51 8.83
CA PHE A 184 13.73 6.77 9.55
C PHE A 184 13.93 6.81 11.07
N ARG A 185 15.17 6.70 11.55
CA ARG A 185 15.51 6.88 12.97
C ARG A 185 15.17 8.28 13.48
N ASP A 186 15.58 9.31 12.75
CA ASP A 186 15.33 10.70 13.09
C ASP A 186 13.82 10.97 13.16
N SER A 187 13.07 10.48 12.17
CA SER A 187 11.60 10.59 12.13
C SER A 187 10.94 9.85 13.30
N ASN A 188 11.45 8.67 13.66
CA ASN A 188 10.98 7.90 14.81
C ASN A 188 11.25 8.60 16.16
N ALA A 189 12.33 9.37 16.24
CA ALA A 189 12.73 10.11 17.44
C ALA A 189 11.96 11.42 17.63
N VAL A 190 11.21 11.90 16.62
CA VAL A 190 10.40 13.13 16.75
C VAL A 190 9.35 12.96 17.86
N ILE A 191 9.39 13.87 18.83
CA ILE A 191 8.42 13.94 19.92
C ILE A 191 7.41 15.03 19.56
N ASP A 192 6.15 14.63 19.39
CA ASP A 192 5.03 15.55 19.27
C ASP A 192 4.70 16.09 20.68
N PRO A 193 4.85 17.41 20.94
CA PRO A 193 4.61 17.99 22.26
C PRO A 193 3.14 18.00 22.66
N THR A 194 2.22 17.74 21.73
CA THR A 194 0.78 17.60 22.04
C THR A 194 0.46 16.25 22.67
N LEU A 195 1.32 15.25 22.49
CA LEU A 195 1.28 13.98 23.21
C LEU A 195 1.90 14.20 24.59
N GLY A 196 1.21 13.81 25.66
CA GLY A 196 1.66 14.05 27.04
C GLY A 196 3.07 13.51 27.36
N THR A 197 3.59 13.82 28.54
CA THR A 197 5.00 13.58 28.93
C THR A 197 5.31 12.15 29.38
N GLY A 198 4.59 11.15 28.87
CA GLY A 198 4.69 9.74 29.31
C GLY A 198 4.02 9.43 30.65
N VAL A 199 4.15 8.19 31.11
CA VAL A 199 3.55 7.68 32.36
C VAL A 199 4.57 7.82 33.50
N PRO A 200 4.27 8.57 34.58
CA PRO A 200 5.18 8.71 35.72
C PRO A 200 5.59 7.36 36.30
N GLY A 201 6.89 7.16 36.53
CA GLY A 201 7.45 5.93 37.10
C GLY A 201 7.51 4.72 36.15
N SER A 202 7.28 4.93 34.84
CA SER A 202 7.52 3.91 33.81
C SER A 202 8.98 3.45 33.80
N LEU A 203 9.21 2.15 33.65
CA LEU A 203 10.56 1.59 33.41
C LEU A 203 11.06 1.87 31.99
N ILE A 204 10.14 2.23 31.08
CA ILE A 204 10.42 2.57 29.69
C ILE A 204 10.38 4.10 29.56
N PRO A 205 11.54 4.77 29.35
CA PRO A 205 11.58 6.22 29.16
C PRO A 205 10.78 6.63 27.92
N TRP A 206 10.04 7.74 28.03
CA TRP A 206 9.16 8.24 26.96
C TRP A 206 9.92 8.55 25.65
N GLU A 207 11.16 9.00 25.79
CA GLU A 207 12.07 9.34 24.71
C GLU A 207 12.58 8.09 23.97
N SER A 208 12.63 6.94 24.66
CA SER A 208 13.05 5.65 24.08
C SER A 208 11.98 4.97 23.24
N ILE A 209 10.72 5.42 23.38
CA ILE A 209 9.58 4.92 22.61
C ILE A 209 9.59 5.59 21.23
N GLY A 210 9.32 4.86 20.16
CA GLY A 210 9.18 5.48 18.83
C GLY A 210 7.93 6.38 18.71
N ALA A 211 7.90 7.25 17.70
CA ALA A 211 6.76 8.16 17.45
C ALA A 211 5.41 7.43 17.45
N GLU A 212 5.32 6.29 16.78
CA GLU A 212 4.09 5.48 16.72
C GLU A 212 3.72 4.83 18.05
N GLY A 213 4.71 4.36 18.81
CA GLY A 213 4.50 3.81 20.15
C GLY A 213 3.97 4.88 21.10
N ARG A 214 4.45 6.13 20.99
CA ARG A 214 3.95 7.27 21.77
C ARG A 214 2.50 7.60 21.43
N ILE A 215 2.14 7.60 20.13
CA ILE A 215 0.75 7.76 19.69
C ILE A 215 -0.14 6.66 20.27
N PHE A 216 0.32 5.41 20.24
CA PHE A 216 -0.39 4.28 20.83
C PHE A 216 -0.61 4.44 22.35
N ILE A 217 0.41 4.83 23.12
CA ILE A 217 0.27 5.04 24.57
C ILE A 217 -0.64 6.23 24.88
N ALA A 218 -0.44 7.37 24.19
CA ALA A 218 -1.20 8.60 24.42
C ALA A 218 -2.66 8.50 23.97
N GLY A 219 -2.95 7.70 22.94
CA GLY A 219 -4.31 7.48 22.42
C GLY A 219 -5.17 6.54 23.26
N ARG A 220 -4.80 6.26 24.52
CA ARG A 220 -5.59 5.44 25.43
C ARG A 220 -6.87 6.16 25.81
N THR A 221 -8.00 5.50 25.57
CA THR A 221 -9.33 6.10 25.79
C THR A 221 -9.96 5.68 27.11
N ASP A 222 -9.64 4.48 27.59
CA ASP A 222 -10.13 3.92 28.84
C ASP A 222 -9.05 3.98 29.93
N SER A 223 -9.34 4.65 31.05
CA SER A 223 -8.44 4.76 32.20
C SER A 223 -8.27 3.47 32.98
N SER A 224 -9.21 2.54 32.86
CA SER A 224 -9.15 1.24 33.49
C SER A 224 -8.27 0.27 32.69
N SER A 225 -8.11 0.46 31.38
CA SER A 225 -7.21 -0.33 30.54
C SER A 225 -5.73 0.04 30.70
N ILE A 226 -4.84 -0.89 30.38
CA ILE A 226 -3.38 -0.67 30.40
C ILE A 226 -2.82 -0.76 28.99
N ARG A 227 -1.94 0.17 28.61
CA ARG A 227 -1.12 0.08 27.39
C ARG A 227 0.36 0.12 27.78
N VAL A 228 1.12 -0.88 27.32
CA VAL A 228 2.58 -0.97 27.46
C VAL A 228 3.19 -1.04 26.07
N TYR A 229 4.30 -0.33 25.86
CA TYR A 229 4.98 -0.33 24.57
C TYR A 229 6.49 -0.20 24.76
N ALA A 230 7.24 -1.15 24.20
CA ALA A 230 8.71 -1.09 24.15
C ALA A 230 9.18 -0.61 22.77
N GLY A 231 9.91 0.51 22.74
CA GLY A 231 10.54 1.03 21.54
C GLY A 231 11.86 0.32 21.24
N LEU A 232 12.40 0.55 20.04
CA LEU A 232 13.71 -0.01 19.64
C LEU A 232 14.85 0.45 20.55
N ASP A 233 14.79 1.69 21.03
CA ASP A 233 15.82 2.31 21.86
C ASP A 233 15.61 2.02 23.36
N SER A 234 14.56 1.27 23.73
CA SER A 234 14.25 0.95 25.14
C SER A 234 15.20 -0.11 25.73
N ALA A 235 15.79 -0.98 24.90
CA ALA A 235 16.86 -1.90 25.30
C ALA A 235 17.68 -2.38 24.08
N SER A 236 18.88 -2.91 24.34
CA SER A 236 19.90 -3.25 23.33
C SER A 236 19.47 -4.30 22.31
N ASP A 237 18.69 -5.28 22.73
CA ASP A 237 18.34 -6.46 21.94
C ASP A 237 16.87 -6.87 22.13
N VAL A 238 16.39 -7.74 21.24
CA VAL A 238 14.98 -8.15 21.19
C VAL A 238 14.52 -8.81 22.49
N SER A 239 15.34 -9.69 23.07
CA SER A 239 15.01 -10.41 24.31
C SER A 239 14.98 -9.47 25.52
N SER A 240 15.95 -8.56 25.61
CA SER A 240 15.98 -7.53 26.66
C SER A 240 14.79 -6.56 26.56
N ARG A 241 14.37 -6.19 25.33
CA ARG A 241 13.17 -5.37 25.12
C ARG A 241 11.89 -6.11 25.53
N ALA A 242 11.77 -7.39 25.19
CA ALA A 242 10.64 -8.21 25.61
C ALA A 242 10.57 -8.36 27.14
N ALA A 243 11.72 -8.60 27.79
CA ALA A 243 11.81 -8.67 29.24
C ALA A 243 11.44 -7.34 29.91
N LEU A 244 11.87 -6.20 29.36
CA LEU A 244 11.51 -4.87 29.84
C LEU A 244 10.00 -4.61 29.71
N ALA A 245 9.39 -5.02 28.59
CA ALA A 245 7.94 -4.93 28.41
C ALA A 245 7.18 -5.75 29.47
N VAL A 246 7.65 -6.96 29.79
CA VAL A 246 7.06 -7.80 30.86
C VAL A 246 7.22 -7.15 32.24
N GLN A 247 8.37 -6.57 32.56
CA GLN A 247 8.56 -5.84 33.82
C GLN A 247 7.63 -4.64 33.94
N GLU A 248 7.40 -3.91 32.84
CA GLU A 248 6.45 -2.79 32.82
C GLU A 248 4.99 -3.26 32.93
N LEU A 249 4.64 -4.42 32.35
CA LEU A 249 3.35 -5.08 32.58
C LEU A 249 3.15 -5.46 34.05
N GLU A 250 4.16 -6.03 34.69
CA GLU A 250 4.11 -6.37 36.12
C GLU A 250 3.93 -5.11 36.99
N ARG A 251 4.73 -4.07 36.74
CA ARG A 251 4.66 -2.78 37.46
C ARG A 251 3.28 -2.12 37.37
N THR A 252 2.63 -2.22 36.21
CA THR A 252 1.31 -1.61 35.95
C THR A 252 0.15 -2.46 36.48
N GLY A 253 0.41 -3.67 36.98
CA GLY A 253 -0.63 -4.61 37.38
C GLY A 253 -1.38 -5.21 36.19
N ALA A 254 -0.74 -5.30 35.02
CA ALA A 254 -1.38 -5.85 33.82
C ALA A 254 -1.80 -7.31 33.98
N PHE A 255 -1.04 -8.11 34.74
CA PHE A 255 -1.35 -9.52 34.98
C PHE A 255 -2.49 -9.75 35.98
N THR A 256 -3.04 -8.69 36.60
CA THR A 256 -4.27 -8.79 37.40
C THR A 256 -5.53 -8.59 36.56
N ARG A 257 -5.40 -8.31 35.26
CA ARG A 257 -6.52 -8.17 34.33
C ARG A 257 -7.00 -9.51 33.83
N GLY A 258 -8.27 -9.61 33.44
CA GLY A 258 -8.80 -10.80 32.80
C GLY A 258 -8.13 -11.10 31.45
N HIS A 259 -7.65 -10.06 30.75
CA HIS A 259 -7.14 -10.19 29.39
C HIS A 259 -5.79 -9.48 29.18
N VAL A 260 -4.85 -10.16 28.53
CA VAL A 260 -3.60 -9.56 28.01
C VAL A 260 -3.55 -9.79 26.51
N VAL A 261 -3.50 -8.70 25.73
CA VAL A 261 -3.41 -8.75 24.28
C VAL A 261 -2.01 -8.35 23.83
N ILE A 262 -1.30 -9.30 23.22
CA ILE A 262 -0.04 -9.04 22.53
C ILE A 262 -0.38 -8.46 21.16
N VAL A 263 -0.10 -7.17 20.98
CA VAL A 263 -0.35 -6.43 19.75
C VAL A 263 0.94 -6.32 18.95
N VAL A 264 1.02 -7.07 17.85
CA VAL A 264 2.17 -7.06 16.97
C VAL A 264 2.09 -5.83 16.06
N PRO A 265 3.04 -4.87 16.17
CA PRO A 265 2.97 -3.65 15.38
C PRO A 265 3.30 -3.89 13.91
N THR A 266 3.02 -2.89 13.08
CA THR A 266 3.35 -2.86 11.65
C THR A 266 4.51 -1.91 11.37
N GLY A 267 5.53 -2.40 10.67
CA GLY A 267 6.64 -1.59 10.14
C GLY A 267 7.40 -0.83 11.22
N SER A 268 7.26 0.50 11.23
CA SER A 268 7.94 1.42 12.12
C SER A 268 7.48 1.34 13.58
N GLY A 269 6.58 0.41 13.93
CA GLY A 269 5.98 0.33 15.27
C GLY A 269 4.51 0.75 15.32
N TRP A 270 3.86 0.93 14.17
CA TRP A 270 2.48 1.39 14.12
C TRP A 270 1.50 0.34 14.67
N ILE A 271 0.62 0.77 15.56
CA ILE A 271 -0.52 0.01 16.05
C ILE A 271 -1.77 0.84 15.77
N ASP A 272 -2.79 0.22 15.16
CA ASP A 272 -4.06 0.90 14.90
C ASP A 272 -4.75 1.32 16.22
N GLY A 273 -4.90 2.62 16.41
CA GLY A 273 -5.58 3.19 17.56
C GLY A 273 -7.07 2.80 17.64
N GLU A 274 -7.73 2.58 16.50
CA GLU A 274 -9.10 2.08 16.48
C GLU A 274 -9.17 0.62 16.93
N ALA A 275 -8.22 -0.21 16.52
CA ALA A 275 -8.12 -1.59 17.00
C ALA A 275 -7.87 -1.63 18.51
N ALA A 276 -6.92 -0.83 19.01
CA ALA A 276 -6.62 -0.73 20.44
C ALA A 276 -7.86 -0.31 21.25
N THR A 277 -8.56 0.74 20.79
CA THR A 277 -9.81 1.20 21.41
C THR A 277 -10.92 0.14 21.32
N GLY A 278 -10.99 -0.60 20.22
CA GLY A 278 -11.92 -1.72 20.05
C GLY A 278 -11.68 -2.84 21.05
N LEU A 279 -10.43 -3.22 21.26
CA LEU A 279 -10.01 -4.26 22.21
C LEU A 279 -10.28 -3.83 23.66
N GLU A 280 -9.99 -2.57 24.01
CA GLU A 280 -10.34 -1.99 25.31
C GLU A 280 -11.84 -2.11 25.58
N ARG A 281 -12.67 -1.72 24.60
CA ARG A 281 -14.13 -1.80 24.70
C ARG A 281 -14.63 -3.24 24.78
N ARG A 282 -14.02 -4.16 24.03
CA ARG A 282 -14.41 -5.58 23.99
C ARG A 282 -14.33 -6.24 25.36
N PHE A 283 -13.32 -5.90 26.14
CA PHE A 283 -13.07 -6.47 27.46
C PHE A 283 -13.50 -5.55 28.59
N GLY A 284 -14.29 -4.51 28.30
CA GLY A 284 -14.81 -3.59 29.31
C GLY A 284 -13.73 -2.89 30.14
N GLY A 285 -12.56 -2.64 29.54
CA GLY A 285 -11.41 -2.06 30.23
C GLY A 285 -10.60 -3.03 31.10
N ASP A 286 -11.07 -4.27 31.30
CA ASP A 286 -10.33 -5.33 31.98
C ASP A 286 -9.29 -6.00 31.06
N THR A 287 -8.44 -5.16 30.46
CA THR A 287 -7.43 -5.60 29.50
C THR A 287 -6.15 -4.80 29.62
N ALA A 288 -5.04 -5.48 29.34
CA ALA A 288 -3.74 -4.87 29.07
C ALA A 288 -3.31 -5.16 27.63
N LEU A 289 -2.91 -4.11 26.90
CA LEU A 289 -2.36 -4.20 25.56
C LEU A 289 -0.84 -4.00 25.61
N VAL A 290 -0.07 -4.88 24.99
CA VAL A 290 1.39 -4.78 24.93
C VAL A 290 1.90 -4.84 23.50
N GLY A 291 2.77 -3.89 23.12
CA GLY A 291 3.44 -3.87 21.83
C GLY A 291 4.96 -3.74 21.95
N MET A 292 5.69 -4.22 20.94
CA MET A 292 7.15 -4.07 20.87
C MET A 292 7.61 -3.76 19.44
N GLN A 293 8.28 -2.62 19.29
CA GLN A 293 8.82 -2.15 18.02
C GLN A 293 9.97 -3.05 17.53
N TYR A 294 10.04 -3.30 16.22
CA TYR A 294 11.09 -4.11 15.60
C TYR A 294 11.83 -3.42 14.45
N SER A 295 11.31 -2.32 13.91
CA SER A 295 11.97 -1.56 12.85
C SER A 295 11.70 -0.05 12.98
N TYR A 296 12.62 0.76 12.44
CA TYR A 296 12.38 2.17 12.15
C TYR A 296 11.74 2.35 10.77
N ALA A 297 11.88 1.37 9.87
CA ALA A 297 11.47 1.50 8.48
C ALA A 297 9.94 1.38 8.32
N PRO A 298 9.34 2.14 7.38
CA PRO A 298 7.90 2.10 7.14
C PRO A 298 7.42 0.72 6.63
N SER A 299 6.11 0.49 6.72
CA SER A 299 5.44 -0.79 6.43
C SER A 299 5.72 -1.33 5.02
N TRP A 300 5.77 -0.49 3.99
CA TRP A 300 6.06 -0.95 2.62
C TRP A 300 7.50 -1.48 2.46
N ALA A 301 8.47 -0.88 3.15
CA ALA A 301 9.87 -1.28 3.09
C ALA A 301 10.09 -2.59 3.87
N THR A 302 9.45 -2.70 5.03
CA THR A 302 9.49 -3.92 5.86
C THR A 302 8.65 -5.07 5.28
N PHE A 303 7.59 -4.78 4.53
CA PHE A 303 6.83 -5.80 3.83
C PHE A 303 7.65 -6.53 2.76
N LEU A 304 8.56 -5.80 2.10
CA LEU A 304 9.47 -6.35 1.09
C LEU A 304 10.74 -6.96 1.69
N PHE A 305 11.24 -6.47 2.83
CA PHE A 305 12.58 -6.81 3.33
C PHE A 305 12.71 -7.10 4.84
N GLY A 306 11.63 -7.04 5.62
CA GLY A 306 11.68 -7.02 7.09
C GLY A 306 10.77 -8.03 7.80
N ARG A 307 10.35 -9.10 7.12
CA ARG A 307 9.46 -10.13 7.69
C ARG A 307 10.12 -10.83 8.89
N ASP A 308 11.36 -11.27 8.75
CA ASP A 308 12.11 -11.98 9.79
C ASP A 308 12.19 -11.20 11.12
N SER A 309 12.37 -9.87 11.05
CA SER A 309 12.42 -9.03 12.26
C SER A 309 11.07 -8.92 12.96
N ALA A 310 9.97 -8.89 12.21
CA ALA A 310 8.63 -8.89 12.78
C ALA A 310 8.33 -10.21 13.48
N GLU A 311 8.68 -11.33 12.86
CA GLU A 311 8.52 -12.68 13.42
C GLU A 311 9.36 -12.89 14.68
N GLN A 312 10.65 -12.50 14.64
CA GLN A 312 11.54 -12.62 15.79
C GLN A 312 11.05 -11.79 16.98
N SER A 313 10.61 -10.55 16.73
CA SER A 313 10.06 -9.67 17.76
C SER A 313 8.77 -10.22 18.35
N ALA A 314 7.84 -10.67 17.50
CA ALA A 314 6.58 -11.25 17.92
C ALA A 314 6.77 -12.51 18.78
N ARG A 315 7.63 -13.45 18.35
CA ARG A 315 7.98 -14.65 19.13
C ARG A 315 8.61 -14.29 20.48
N ALA A 316 9.57 -13.36 20.50
CA ALA A 316 10.25 -12.98 21.73
C ALA A 316 9.31 -12.33 22.76
N LEU A 317 8.45 -11.40 22.32
CA LEU A 317 7.47 -10.77 23.20
C LEU A 317 6.43 -11.77 23.70
N PHE A 318 5.89 -12.60 22.79
CA PHE A 318 4.89 -13.60 23.15
C PHE A 318 5.45 -14.60 24.17
N THR A 319 6.63 -15.18 23.91
CA THR A 319 7.27 -16.13 24.83
C THR A 319 7.51 -15.49 26.20
N ALA A 320 8.02 -14.26 26.25
CA ALA A 320 8.28 -13.59 27.53
C ALA A 320 6.99 -13.35 28.34
N VAL A 321 5.90 -12.94 27.69
CA VAL A 321 4.59 -12.75 28.32
C VAL A 321 4.00 -14.09 28.77
N ALA A 322 3.99 -15.10 27.88
CA ALA A 322 3.45 -16.42 28.18
C ALA A 322 4.19 -17.13 29.32
N ASP A 323 5.54 -17.07 29.33
CA ASP A 323 6.37 -17.64 30.39
C ASP A 323 6.15 -16.95 31.73
N HIS A 324 5.89 -15.64 31.74
CA HIS A 324 5.55 -14.91 32.96
C HIS A 324 4.15 -15.28 33.44
N THR A 325 3.15 -15.30 32.55
CA THR A 325 1.77 -15.72 32.85
C THR A 325 1.71 -17.15 33.39
N ALA A 326 2.53 -18.07 32.89
CA ALA A 326 2.57 -19.45 33.34
C ALA A 326 2.99 -19.62 34.82
N ARG A 327 3.63 -18.60 35.43
CA ARG A 327 4.04 -18.63 36.85
C ARG A 327 2.87 -18.44 37.81
N PHE A 328 1.75 -17.90 37.34
CA PHE A 328 0.56 -17.72 38.15
C PHE A 328 -0.24 -19.04 38.27
N PRO A 329 -1.00 -19.24 39.37
CA PRO A 329 -1.98 -20.33 39.47
C PRO A 329 -2.96 -20.29 38.30
N VAL A 330 -3.41 -21.46 37.82
CA VAL A 330 -4.25 -21.59 36.62
C VAL A 330 -5.47 -20.66 36.64
N ASP A 331 -6.16 -20.58 37.79
CA ASP A 331 -7.39 -19.78 37.95
C ASP A 331 -7.13 -18.26 38.06
N ALA A 332 -5.86 -17.85 38.15
CA ALA A 332 -5.45 -16.44 38.27
C ALA A 332 -4.72 -15.93 37.01
N ARG A 333 -4.60 -16.75 35.96
CA ARG A 333 -3.91 -16.36 34.73
C ARG A 333 -4.83 -15.48 33.88
N PRO A 334 -4.34 -14.33 33.35
CA PRO A 334 -5.05 -13.64 32.28
C PRO A 334 -5.18 -14.53 31.05
N ALA A 335 -6.29 -14.40 30.33
CA ALA A 335 -6.43 -14.92 28.99
C ALA A 335 -5.46 -14.17 28.05
N LEU A 336 -4.64 -14.93 27.32
CA LEU A 336 -3.69 -14.38 26.36
C LEU A 336 -4.31 -14.32 24.97
N HIS A 337 -4.25 -13.14 24.36
CA HIS A 337 -4.71 -12.91 22.99
C HIS A 337 -3.58 -12.37 22.12
N VAL A 338 -3.65 -12.61 20.82
CA VAL A 338 -2.71 -12.01 19.86
C VAL A 338 -3.47 -11.26 18.78
N TYR A 339 -3.03 -10.04 18.52
CA TYR A 339 -3.58 -9.21 17.46
C TYR A 339 -2.47 -8.71 16.55
N GLY A 340 -2.74 -8.70 15.24
CA GLY A 340 -1.83 -8.15 14.25
C GLY A 340 -2.58 -7.65 13.03
N GLN A 341 -2.22 -6.46 12.56
CA GLN A 341 -2.71 -5.92 11.29
C GLN A 341 -1.60 -5.97 10.25
N SER A 342 -1.91 -6.24 8.98
CA SER A 342 -0.92 -6.15 7.89
C SER A 342 0.32 -7.01 8.15
N LEU A 343 1.53 -6.45 8.09
CA LEU A 343 2.77 -7.13 8.48
C LEU A 343 2.77 -7.62 9.93
N GLY A 344 2.03 -6.97 10.84
CA GLY A 344 1.83 -7.45 12.20
C GLY A 344 1.10 -8.80 12.26
N SER A 345 0.18 -9.07 11.32
CA SER A 345 -0.46 -10.41 11.22
C SER A 345 0.52 -11.49 10.74
N VAL A 346 1.50 -11.13 9.89
CA VAL A 346 2.59 -12.03 9.48
C VAL A 346 3.43 -12.40 10.71
N GLY A 347 3.91 -11.39 11.45
CA GLY A 347 4.69 -11.62 12.67
C GLY A 347 3.91 -12.39 13.75
N GLY A 348 2.63 -12.03 13.96
CA GLY A 348 1.76 -12.69 14.94
C GLY A 348 1.44 -14.14 14.60
N SER A 349 1.11 -14.44 13.34
CA SER A 349 0.83 -15.81 12.91
C SER A 349 2.07 -16.70 12.96
N ALA A 350 3.25 -16.14 12.74
CA ALA A 350 4.51 -16.86 12.85
C ALA A 350 4.83 -17.25 14.30
N ILE A 351 4.14 -16.76 15.33
CA ILE A 351 4.36 -17.23 16.71
C ILE A 351 4.09 -18.73 16.84
N PHE A 352 3.11 -19.23 16.08
CA PHE A 352 2.53 -20.56 16.25
C PHE A 352 2.92 -21.52 15.13
N ASP A 353 3.19 -22.77 15.48
CA ASP A 353 3.55 -23.80 14.51
C ASP A 353 2.32 -24.32 13.76
N ASP A 354 1.16 -24.38 14.42
CA ASP A 354 -0.14 -24.70 13.81
C ASP A 354 -1.34 -24.21 14.64
N ALA A 355 -2.56 -24.53 14.19
CA ALA A 355 -3.80 -24.16 14.87
C ALA A 355 -4.00 -24.87 16.22
N GLY A 356 -3.36 -26.03 16.44
CA GLY A 356 -3.34 -26.70 17.73
C GLY A 356 -2.44 -25.95 18.71
N ASP A 357 -1.25 -25.58 18.27
CA ASP A 357 -0.30 -24.77 19.06
C ASP A 357 -0.86 -23.38 19.41
N LEU A 358 -1.55 -22.73 18.46
CA LEU A 358 -2.27 -21.48 18.71
C LEU A 358 -3.29 -21.66 19.84
N ARG A 359 -4.22 -22.61 19.72
CA ARG A 359 -5.27 -22.86 20.71
C ARG A 359 -4.74 -23.33 22.07
N ALA A 360 -3.58 -23.97 22.10
CA ALA A 360 -2.95 -24.42 23.34
C ALA A 360 -2.30 -23.27 24.13
N ARG A 361 -1.83 -22.23 23.43
CA ARG A 361 -1.04 -21.14 24.04
C ARG A 361 -1.79 -19.80 24.10
N THR A 362 -2.92 -19.66 23.42
CA THR A 362 -3.74 -18.45 23.45
C THR A 362 -5.22 -18.78 23.56
N CYS A 363 -5.96 -17.83 24.12
CA CYS A 363 -7.41 -17.84 24.09
C CYS A 363 -7.93 -17.50 22.68
N SER A 364 -7.38 -16.48 22.03
CA SER A 364 -7.74 -16.18 20.64
C SER A 364 -6.68 -15.36 19.91
N ALA A 365 -6.75 -15.36 18.57
CA ALA A 365 -5.93 -14.51 17.72
C ALA A 365 -6.79 -13.83 16.64
N LEU A 366 -6.43 -12.58 16.29
CA LEU A 366 -7.13 -11.79 15.26
C LEU A 366 -6.13 -11.19 14.27
N TRP A 367 -6.31 -11.52 12.99
CA TRP A 367 -5.52 -11.01 11.88
C TRP A 367 -6.35 -10.03 11.03
N ALA A 368 -6.01 -8.74 11.11
CA ALA A 368 -6.66 -7.70 10.32
C ALA A 368 -5.85 -7.41 9.04
N GLY A 369 -6.50 -7.47 7.87
CA GLY A 369 -5.89 -7.24 6.57
C GLY A 369 -4.57 -7.99 6.34
N PRO A 370 -4.53 -9.32 6.56
CA PRO A 370 -3.32 -10.08 6.30
C PRO A 370 -2.94 -10.00 4.82
N PRO A 371 -1.65 -9.81 4.48
CA PRO A 371 -1.23 -9.84 3.08
C PRO A 371 -1.58 -11.17 2.42
N ALA A 372 -1.98 -11.10 1.14
CA ALA A 372 -2.45 -12.26 0.38
C ALA A 372 -1.52 -13.47 0.48
N GLY A 373 -2.02 -14.58 1.03
CA GLY A 373 -1.26 -15.83 1.17
C GLY A 373 -0.06 -15.78 2.12
N ALA A 374 0.08 -14.74 2.94
CA ALA A 374 1.24 -14.58 3.84
C ALA A 374 0.99 -15.10 5.26
N VAL A 375 -0.26 -15.36 5.63
CA VAL A 375 -0.67 -15.67 7.00
C VAL A 375 -1.50 -16.95 7.05
N ARG A 376 -1.24 -17.77 8.05
CA ARG A 376 -2.08 -18.92 8.38
C ARG A 376 -3.36 -18.45 9.06
N GLN A 377 -4.50 -18.89 8.53
CA GLN A 377 -5.81 -18.45 9.00
C GLN A 377 -6.45 -19.46 9.97
N ASP A 378 -6.01 -20.72 9.96
CA ASP A 378 -6.60 -21.77 10.80
C ASP A 378 -6.46 -21.45 12.30
N GLY A 379 -7.58 -21.47 13.02
CA GLY A 379 -7.63 -21.22 14.46
C GLY A 379 -7.58 -19.74 14.87
N ALA A 380 -7.48 -18.80 13.91
CA ALA A 380 -7.53 -17.37 14.17
C ALA A 380 -8.75 -16.74 13.50
N THR A 381 -9.26 -15.64 14.07
CA THR A 381 -10.23 -14.79 13.37
C THR A 381 -9.49 -13.97 12.32
N VAL A 382 -9.99 -13.99 11.07
CA VAL A 382 -9.49 -13.11 10.01
C VAL A 382 -10.52 -12.03 9.72
N LEU A 383 -10.07 -10.78 9.70
CA LEU A 383 -10.85 -9.64 9.27
C LEU A 383 -10.19 -9.00 8.05
N ALA A 384 -10.86 -9.05 6.91
CA ALA A 384 -10.37 -8.52 5.65
C ALA A 384 -11.49 -7.76 4.93
N ASN A 385 -11.19 -6.59 4.35
CA ASN A 385 -12.14 -5.84 3.52
C ASN A 385 -11.91 -6.19 2.04
N SER A 386 -12.98 -6.35 1.27
CA SER A 386 -12.91 -6.59 -0.18
C SER A 386 -12.22 -5.47 -0.95
N SER A 387 -12.26 -4.23 -0.43
CA SER A 387 -11.58 -3.07 -1.00
C SER A 387 -10.12 -2.90 -0.54
N ASP A 388 -9.61 -3.76 0.36
CA ASP A 388 -8.24 -3.66 0.86
C ASP A 388 -7.23 -4.19 -0.17
N PRO A 389 -6.39 -3.33 -0.81
CA PRO A 389 -5.40 -3.80 -1.76
C PRO A 389 -4.36 -4.75 -1.16
N VAL A 390 -4.11 -4.74 0.15
CA VAL A 390 -3.13 -5.62 0.81
C VAL A 390 -3.58 -7.08 0.77
N VAL A 391 -4.88 -7.34 0.90
CA VAL A 391 -5.47 -8.68 0.85
C VAL A 391 -5.48 -9.23 -0.58
N TRP A 392 -5.40 -8.35 -1.59
CA TRP A 392 -5.30 -8.74 -2.99
C TRP A 392 -3.86 -8.92 -3.46
N TRP A 393 -2.95 -8.10 -2.95
CA TRP A 393 -1.64 -7.91 -3.56
C TRP A 393 -0.75 -9.15 -3.39
N SER A 394 -0.43 -9.78 -4.51
CA SER A 394 0.47 -10.91 -4.63
C SER A 394 1.01 -10.95 -6.06
N PRO A 395 2.28 -11.37 -6.30
CA PRO A 395 2.77 -11.62 -7.65
C PRO A 395 1.88 -12.59 -8.45
N MET A 396 1.20 -13.52 -7.77
CA MET A 396 0.27 -14.45 -8.41
C MET A 396 -0.97 -13.79 -8.98
N LEU A 397 -1.35 -12.58 -8.54
CA LEU A 397 -2.49 -11.82 -9.06
C LEU A 397 -2.35 -11.49 -10.55
N MET A 398 -1.12 -11.55 -11.11
CA MET A 398 -0.88 -11.42 -12.54
C MET A 398 -1.49 -12.58 -13.35
N VAL A 399 -1.61 -13.77 -12.76
CA VAL A 399 -1.96 -15.02 -13.47
C VAL A 399 -3.08 -15.83 -12.81
N ARG A 400 -3.48 -15.50 -11.57
CA ARG A 400 -4.58 -16.12 -10.84
C ARG A 400 -5.49 -15.06 -10.22
N PRO A 401 -6.82 -15.31 -10.14
CA PRO A 401 -7.73 -14.45 -9.40
C PRO A 401 -7.41 -14.47 -7.90
N PRO A 402 -7.77 -13.40 -7.17
CA PRO A 402 -7.61 -13.35 -5.71
C PRO A 402 -8.56 -14.33 -5.01
N GLU A 403 -8.16 -14.81 -3.85
CA GLU A 403 -9.00 -15.62 -2.97
C GLU A 403 -9.75 -14.69 -2.01
N LEU A 404 -11.05 -14.51 -2.21
CA LEU A 404 -11.86 -13.53 -1.49
C LEU A 404 -12.99 -14.14 -0.65
N ASP A 405 -13.02 -15.46 -0.48
CA ASP A 405 -14.16 -16.14 0.17
C ASP A 405 -14.36 -15.75 1.65
N HIS A 406 -13.31 -15.22 2.29
CA HIS A 406 -13.27 -14.86 3.70
C HIS A 406 -13.30 -13.33 3.95
N VAL A 407 -13.48 -12.52 2.90
CA VAL A 407 -13.48 -11.06 3.04
C VAL A 407 -14.88 -10.50 3.29
N ARG A 408 -14.96 -9.44 4.08
CA ARG A 408 -16.14 -8.59 4.20
C ARG A 408 -16.30 -7.78 2.91
N VAL A 409 -17.39 -8.00 2.18
CA VAL A 409 -17.75 -7.17 1.04
C VAL A 409 -18.20 -5.79 1.53
N ASP A 410 -17.30 -4.82 1.44
CA ASP A 410 -17.47 -3.46 1.94
C ASP A 410 -17.65 -2.44 0.79
N ALA A 411 -17.28 -2.79 -0.44
CA ALA A 411 -17.45 -1.95 -1.62
C ALA A 411 -17.66 -2.81 -2.88
N PRO A 412 -18.04 -2.22 -4.04
CA PRO A 412 -18.08 -2.93 -5.31
C PRO A 412 -16.75 -3.63 -5.63
N VAL A 413 -16.82 -4.94 -5.90
CA VAL A 413 -15.64 -5.77 -6.17
C VAL A 413 -15.33 -5.79 -7.67
N PRO A 414 -14.12 -5.38 -8.11
CA PRO A 414 -13.78 -5.38 -9.53
C PRO A 414 -13.62 -6.80 -10.06
N GLN A 415 -13.99 -7.02 -11.32
CA GLN A 415 -13.65 -8.26 -12.00
C GLN A 415 -12.13 -8.42 -12.11
N TRP A 416 -11.65 -9.64 -11.90
CA TRP A 416 -10.23 -9.93 -12.07
C TRP A 416 -9.84 -9.87 -13.54
N LEU A 417 -8.84 -9.04 -13.83
CA LEU A 417 -8.23 -8.89 -15.15
C LEU A 417 -6.75 -9.24 -15.02
N PRO A 418 -6.25 -10.32 -15.67
CA PRO A 418 -4.86 -10.76 -15.58
C PRO A 418 -3.87 -9.61 -15.84
N GLY A 419 -2.90 -9.44 -14.95
CA GLY A 419 -1.91 -8.35 -14.97
C GLY A 419 -2.46 -6.95 -14.64
N VAL A 420 -3.66 -6.61 -15.09
CA VAL A 420 -4.30 -5.31 -14.83
C VAL A 420 -4.70 -5.20 -13.36
N SER A 421 -5.35 -6.21 -12.77
CA SER A 421 -5.71 -6.20 -11.34
C SER A 421 -4.47 -6.11 -10.44
N PHE A 422 -3.37 -6.76 -10.82
CA PHE A 422 -2.08 -6.63 -10.10
C PHE A 422 -1.57 -5.18 -10.12
N LEU A 423 -1.61 -4.53 -11.30
CA LEU A 423 -1.22 -3.13 -11.42
C LEU A 423 -2.14 -2.21 -10.62
N GLN A 424 -3.46 -2.42 -10.69
CA GLN A 424 -4.45 -1.63 -9.95
C GLN A 424 -4.26 -1.77 -8.43
N ALA A 425 -4.12 -3.00 -7.92
CA ALA A 425 -3.84 -3.26 -6.52
C ALA A 425 -2.50 -2.65 -6.07
N SER A 426 -1.46 -2.70 -6.92
CA SER A 426 -0.15 -2.09 -6.62
C SER A 426 -0.23 -0.58 -6.47
N VAL A 427 -1.04 0.08 -7.31
CA VAL A 427 -1.28 1.53 -7.21
C VAL A 427 -2.09 1.85 -5.95
N ASP A 428 -3.15 1.09 -5.68
CA ASP A 428 -4.05 1.35 -4.55
C ASP A 428 -3.37 1.06 -3.21
N MET A 429 -2.40 0.14 -3.17
CA MET A 429 -1.60 -0.14 -1.97
C MET A 429 -0.87 1.10 -1.43
N LEU A 430 -0.50 2.05 -2.29
CA LEU A 430 0.14 3.31 -1.88
C LEU A 430 -0.81 4.22 -1.07
N PHE A 431 -2.12 3.99 -1.19
CA PHE A 431 -3.18 4.78 -0.57
C PHE A 431 -4.09 3.90 0.29
N ALA A 432 -3.61 2.73 0.73
CA ALA A 432 -4.44 1.72 1.38
C ALA A 432 -5.13 2.23 2.66
N LEU A 433 -4.48 3.17 3.37
CA LEU A 433 -4.99 3.80 4.58
C LEU A 433 -5.82 5.07 4.33
N ASP A 434 -5.92 5.54 3.09
CA ASP A 434 -6.69 6.74 2.67
C ASP A 434 -8.16 6.37 2.40
N SER A 435 -8.74 5.63 3.33
CA SER A 435 -10.14 5.18 3.29
C SER A 435 -10.79 5.44 4.65
N PRO A 436 -12.12 5.64 4.70
CA PRO A 436 -12.84 5.69 5.97
C PRO A 436 -12.77 4.35 6.71
N SER A 437 -12.95 4.39 8.04
CA SER A 437 -13.01 3.18 8.86
C SER A 437 -14.08 2.21 8.35
N GLY A 438 -13.71 0.94 8.26
CA GLY A 438 -14.54 -0.12 7.68
C GLY A 438 -14.24 -0.43 6.21
N HIS A 439 -13.43 0.40 5.55
CA HIS A 439 -13.02 0.24 4.15
C HIS A 439 -11.50 0.23 3.99
N GLY A 440 -11.03 -0.25 2.84
CA GLY A 440 -9.61 -0.36 2.53
C GLY A 440 -8.85 -1.06 3.66
N HIS A 441 -7.68 -0.54 3.98
CA HIS A 441 -6.84 -1.05 5.07
C HIS A 441 -7.17 -0.43 6.44
N ARG A 442 -8.33 0.23 6.57
CA ARG A 442 -8.85 0.80 7.82
C ARG A 442 -10.00 -0.08 8.33
N TYR A 443 -9.73 -0.84 9.38
CA TYR A 443 -10.65 -1.87 9.83
C TYR A 443 -11.65 -1.41 10.88
N GLY A 444 -11.43 -0.25 11.52
CA GLY A 444 -12.36 0.34 12.48
C GLY A 444 -12.27 -0.25 13.88
N ALA A 445 -13.02 0.31 14.83
CA ALA A 445 -13.01 -0.17 16.22
C ALA A 445 -13.82 -1.48 16.42
N ASP A 446 -14.55 -1.95 15.42
CA ASP A 446 -15.23 -3.26 15.42
C ASP A 446 -14.25 -4.43 15.39
N GLN A 447 -12.96 -4.18 15.09
CA GLN A 447 -11.88 -5.16 15.22
C GLN A 447 -11.90 -5.87 16.56
N GLY A 448 -11.99 -5.12 17.67
CA GLY A 448 -12.05 -5.74 19.01
C GLY A 448 -13.28 -6.62 19.20
N ALA A 449 -14.44 -6.24 18.63
CA ALA A 449 -15.65 -7.05 18.70
C ALA A 449 -15.54 -8.37 17.92
N ARG A 450 -14.58 -8.49 16.98
CA ARG A 450 -14.30 -9.73 16.25
C ARG A 450 -13.29 -10.65 16.95
N MET A 451 -12.65 -10.19 18.03
CA MET A 451 -11.80 -11.06 18.84
C MET A 451 -12.69 -12.13 19.50
N ALA A 452 -12.39 -13.40 19.22
CA ALA A 452 -13.15 -14.52 19.75
C ALA A 452 -13.02 -14.62 21.27
N ASP A 453 -14.06 -15.14 21.92
CA ASP A 453 -14.02 -15.57 23.32
C ASP A 453 -13.06 -16.75 23.51
N CYS A 454 -12.75 -17.05 24.78
CA CYS A 454 -12.03 -18.27 25.12
C CYS A 454 -13.02 -19.43 25.09
N ASP A 455 -12.79 -20.41 24.23
CA ASP A 455 -13.57 -21.65 24.15
C ASP A 455 -13.34 -22.58 25.35
#